data_AF-A0A9X5Q0P5-F1
#
_entry.id   AF-A0A9X5Q0P5-F1
#
_cell.length_a   1.000
_cell.length_b   1.000
_cell.length_c   1.000
_cell.angle_alpha   90.00
_cell.angle_beta   90.00
_cell.angle_gamma   90.00
#
_symmetry.space_group_name_H-M   'P 1'
#
loop_
_entity.id
_entity.type
_entity.pdbx_description
1 polymer ?
#
loop_
_entity_poly.entity_id
_entity_poly.type
_entity_poly.pdbx_seq_one_letter_code
_entity_poly.pdbx_strand_id
1 'polypeptide(L)' 'MSKLSKQLEQNFDDACQIIGQVAIQKAARGEETTRLLLVEEIKKLAARYKILTGEEHQAMRMAIESLEDNL' A
#
# COMPACT_ATOMS: atom_id res chain seq x y z
N MET A 1 13.94 9.26 -20.37
CA MET A 1 12.77 8.91 -19.54
C MET A 1 11.90 10.13 -19.35
N SER A 2 10.59 10.02 -19.57
CA SER A 2 9.66 11.14 -19.39
C SER A 2 9.43 11.39 -17.90
N LYS A 3 8.97 12.59 -17.51
CA LYS A 3 8.63 12.88 -16.10
C LYS A 3 7.55 11.92 -15.56
N LEU A 4 6.63 11.49 -16.44
CA LEU A 4 5.56 10.56 -16.11
C LEU A 4 6.08 9.16 -15.74
N SER A 5 7.11 8.66 -16.46
CA SER A 5 7.66 7.33 -16.15
C SER A 5 8.33 7.31 -14.78
N LYS A 6 9.06 8.37 -14.42
CA LYS A 6 9.70 8.50 -13.11
C LYS A 6 8.70 8.56 -11.95
N GLN A 7 7.59 9.29 -12.13
CA GLN A 7 6.54 9.36 -11.11
C GLN A 7 5.88 8.00 -10.91
N LEU A 8 5.67 7.25 -11.99
CA LEU A 8 5.09 5.91 -11.93
C LEU A 8 6.03 4.92 -11.21
N GLU A 9 7.32 4.94 -11.55
CA GLU A 9 8.35 4.15 -10.85
C GLU A 9 8.36 4.46 -9.36
N GLN A 10 8.34 5.74 -8.99
CA GLN A 10 8.33 6.15 -7.59
C GLN A 10 7.06 5.68 -6.84
N ASN A 11 5.89 5.81 -7.45
CA ASN A 11 4.65 5.32 -6.86
C ASN A 11 4.68 3.80 -6.66
N PHE A 12 5.36 3.05 -7.54
CA PHE A 12 5.53 1.61 -7.43
C PHE A 12 6.49 1.24 -6.29
N ASP A 13 7.63 1.92 -6.19
CA ASP A 13 8.57 1.73 -5.08
C ASP A 13 7.91 2.03 -3.73
N ASP A 14 7.15 3.14 -3.65
CA ASP A 14 6.38 3.52 -2.47
C ASP A 14 5.33 2.44 -2.12
N ALA A 15 4.67 1.86 -3.11
CA ALA A 15 3.71 0.77 -2.90
C ALA A 15 4.39 -0.47 -2.30
N CYS A 16 5.54 -0.88 -2.84
CA CYS A 16 6.34 -1.98 -2.28
C CYS A 16 6.78 -1.71 -0.84
N GLN A 17 7.20 -0.48 -0.55
CA GLN A 17 7.58 -0.07 0.81
C GLN A 17 6.40 -0.13 1.77
N ILE A 18 5.22 0.37 1.38
CA ILE A 18 4.00 0.30 2.19
C ILE A 18 3.65 -1.15 2.53
N ILE A 19 3.66 -2.05 1.54
CA ILE A 19 3.39 -3.48 1.76
C ILE A 19 4.37 -4.06 2.78
N GLY A 20 5.67 -3.82 2.59
CA GLY A 20 6.72 -4.29 3.49
C GLY A 20 6.56 -3.76 4.93
N GLN A 21 6.28 -2.46 5.08
CA GLN A 21 6.10 -1.85 6.39
C GLN A 21 4.89 -2.41 7.14
N VAL A 22 3.75 -2.59 6.45
CA VAL A 22 2.56 -3.18 7.08
C VAL A 22 2.84 -4.63 7.50
N ALA A 23 3.51 -5.42 6.66
CA ALA A 23 3.87 -6.79 7.00
C ALA A 23 4.79 -6.87 8.23
N ILE A 24 5.83 -6.02 8.28
CA ILE A 24 6.76 -5.94 9.43
C ILE A 24 6.01 -5.54 10.71
N GLN A 25 5.13 -4.54 10.64
CA GLN A 25 4.38 -4.08 11.81
C GLN A 25 3.46 -5.16 12.38
N LYS A 26 2.77 -5.92 11.51
CA LYS A 26 1.92 -7.04 11.92
C LYS A 26 2.74 -8.17 12.52
N ALA A 27 3.83 -8.56 11.85
CA ALA A 27 4.74 -9.60 12.35
C ALA A 27 5.33 -9.24 13.72
N ALA A 28 5.72 -7.97 13.92
CA ALA A 28 6.22 -7.47 15.20
C ALA A 28 5.18 -7.55 16.34
N ARG A 29 3.89 -7.58 16.01
CA ARG A 29 2.78 -7.78 16.96
C ARG A 29 2.39 -9.25 17.14
N GLY A 30 3.06 -10.18 16.45
CA GLY A 30 2.67 -11.59 16.41
C GLY A 30 1.38 -11.85 15.63
N GLU A 31 0.95 -10.90 14.78
CA GLU A 31 -0.24 -11.03 13.96
C GLU A 31 0.07 -11.78 12.65
N GLU A 32 -0.94 -12.45 12.09
CA GLU A 32 -0.83 -13.11 10.81
C GLU A 32 -0.65 -12.10 9.66
N THR A 33 0.25 -12.42 8.73
CA THR A 33 0.64 -11.57 7.59
C THR A 33 0.12 -12.11 6.26
N THR A 34 -1.04 -12.77 6.26
CA THR A 34 -1.66 -13.22 5.01
C THR A 34 -1.98 -12.02 4.13
N ARG A 35 -1.94 -12.24 2.82
CA ARG A 35 -2.23 -11.23 1.80
C ARG A 35 -3.54 -10.47 2.07
N LEU A 36 -4.60 -11.19 2.45
CA LEU A 36 -5.91 -10.60 2.79
C LEU A 36 -5.79 -9.60 3.95
N LEU A 37 -5.10 -9.97 5.03
CA LEU A 37 -4.93 -9.11 6.20
C LEU A 37 -4.05 -7.89 5.91
N LEU A 38 -3.06 -8.03 5.01
CA LEU A 38 -2.26 -6.90 4.55
C LEU A 38 -3.12 -5.91 3.74
N VAL A 39 -3.97 -6.41 2.83
CA VAL A 39 -4.91 -5.59 2.06
C VAL A 39 -5.86 -4.83 2.99
N GLU A 40 -6.45 -5.49 3.98
CA GLU A 40 -7.35 -4.85 4.94
C GLU A 40 -6.67 -3.71 5.71
N GLU A 41 -5.43 -3.93 6.15
CA GLU A 41 -4.70 -2.91 6.91
C GLU A 41 -4.29 -1.72 6.02
N ILE A 42 -3.88 -1.97 4.78
CA ILE A 42 -3.58 -0.91 3.80
C ILE A 42 -4.86 -0.14 3.43
N LYS A 43 -6.02 -0.81 3.30
CA LYS A 43 -7.32 -0.14 3.09
C LYS A 43 -7.68 0.80 4.24
N LYS A 44 -7.44 0.39 5.50
CA LYS A 44 -7.63 1.28 6.66
C LYS A 44 -6.70 2.48 6.61
N LEU A 45 -5.44 2.28 6.23
CA LEU A 45 -4.47 3.36 6.09
C LEU A 45 -4.87 4.35 4.99
N ALA A 46 -5.30 3.85 3.84
CA ALA A 46 -5.80 4.66 2.73
C ALA A 46 -7.05 5.47 3.12
N ALA A 47 -8.01 4.85 3.83
CA ALA A 47 -9.18 5.55 4.33
C ALA A 47 -8.81 6.67 5.31
N ARG A 48 -7.87 6.42 6.23
CA ARG A 48 -7.36 7.46 7.15
C ARG A 48 -6.66 8.59 6.41
N TYR A 49 -5.84 8.28 5.41
CA TYR A 49 -5.20 9.30 4.57
C TYR A 49 -6.25 10.19 3.92
N LYS A 50 -7.26 9.60 3.26
CA LYS A 50 -8.35 10.34 2.62
C LYS A 50 -9.12 11.23 3.58
N ILE A 51 -9.40 10.75 4.79
CA ILE A 51 -10.07 11.56 5.83
C ILE A 51 -9.22 12.77 6.22
N LEU A 52 -7.89 12.61 6.30
CA LEU A 52 -6.97 13.67 6.74
C LEU A 52 -6.65 14.69 5.65
N THR A 53 -6.54 14.25 4.40
CA THR A 53 -6.07 15.09 3.28
C THR A 53 -7.16 15.48 2.29
N GLY A 54 -8.27 14.74 2.26
CA GLY A 54 -9.30 14.85 1.22
C GLY A 54 -8.95 14.14 -0.09
N GLU A 55 -7.76 13.52 -0.20
CA GLU A 55 -7.24 12.94 -1.44
C GLU A 55 -6.98 11.42 -1.32
N GLU A 56 -6.92 10.74 -2.46
CA GLU A 56 -6.52 9.33 -2.56
C GLU A 56 -4.99 9.22 -2.64
N HIS A 57 -4.40 8.25 -1.93
CA HIS A 57 -2.95 8.00 -2.01
C HIS A 57 -2.65 6.98 -3.11
N GLN A 58 -2.06 7.41 -4.22
CA GLN A 58 -1.82 6.55 -5.40
C GLN A 58 -1.01 5.29 -5.07
N ALA A 59 0.08 5.41 -4.29
CA ALA A 59 0.87 4.24 -3.91
C ALA A 59 0.12 3.23 -3.02
N MET A 60 -0.77 3.69 -2.13
CA MET A 60 -1.60 2.78 -1.31
C MET A 60 -2.61 2.04 -2.17
N ARG A 61 -3.21 2.73 -3.14
CA ARG A 61 -4.11 2.11 -4.11
C ARG A 61 -3.37 1.04 -4.93
N MET A 62 -2.19 1.37 -5.45
CA MET A 62 -1.37 0.42 -6.21
C MET A 62 -0.93 -0.77 -5.34
N ALA A 63 -0.62 -0.56 -4.06
CA ALA A 63 -0.30 -1.63 -3.12
C ALA A 63 -1.47 -2.59 -2.91
N ILE A 64 -2.70 -2.07 -2.80
CA ILE A 64 -3.93 -2.86 -2.70
C ILE A 64 -4.12 -3.68 -3.99
N GLU A 65 -4.10 -3.02 -5.15
CA GLU A 65 -4.28 -3.66 -6.46
C GLU A 65 -3.22 -4.76 -6.68
N SER A 66 -1.95 -4.52 -6.34
CA SER A 66 -0.86 -5.50 -6.47
C SER A 66 -1.06 -6.76 -5.62
N LEU A 67 -1.69 -6.61 -4.45
CA LEU A 67 -2.01 -7.73 -3.57
C LEU A 67 -3.30 -8.44 -4.00
N GLU A 68 -4.27 -7.73 -4.56
CA GLU A 68 -5.55 -8.30 -5.01
C GLU A 68 -5.47 -8.99 -6.38
N ASP A 69 -4.67 -8.49 -7.33
CA ASP A 69 -4.60 -8.93 -8.74
C ASP A 69 -3.95 -10.31 -8.96
N ASN A 70 -3.53 -11.01 -7.91
CA ASN A 70 -2.92 -12.35 -7.99
C ASN A 70 -3.90 -13.47 -7.54
N LEU A 71 -5.19 -13.35 -7.88
CA LEU A 71 -6.26 -14.34 -7.65
C LEU A 71 -6.81 -14.89 -8.96
#